data_AF-A0A9D9LC06-F1
#
_entry.id   AF-A0A9D9LC06-F1
#
_cell.length_a   1.000
_cell.length_b   1.000
_cell.length_c   1.000
_cell.angle_alpha   90.00
_cell.angle_beta   90.00
_cell.angle_gamma   90.00
#
_symmetry.space_group_name_H-M   'P 1'
#
loop_
_entity.id
_entity.type
_entity.pdbx_description
1 polymer ?
#
loop_
_entity_poly.entity_id
_entity_poly.type
_entity_poly.pdbx_seq_one_letter_code
_entity_poly.pdbx_strand_id
1 'polypeptide(L)'
;MGESAFYGCENLTDITTSDSVTRIDDGAFSKELTNKDKLTAGKTYTAKFTLAPFESHMFTEDTKVTLNGVEAKPTSDEFCREVEYTVNFTCKEPASSADLDGNINVTDIAMIASHIKGIKALEGDGLANADVNDDEKVNVTDIAMIAAHIKGIKAIK
;
A
#
# COMPACT_ATOMS: atom_id res chain seq x y z
N MET A 1 13.39 15.10 -0.90
CA MET A 1 13.31 13.98 -1.87
C MET A 1 14.05 14.42 -3.12
N GLY A 2 14.68 13.49 -3.85
CA GLY A 2 15.74 13.80 -4.82
C GLY A 2 15.35 13.58 -6.28
N GLU A 3 16.24 13.97 -7.19
CA GLU A 3 16.10 13.79 -8.64
C GLU A 3 16.12 12.28 -8.96
N SER A 4 15.17 11.80 -9.77
CA SER A 4 14.92 10.37 -10.12
C SER A 4 14.31 9.38 -9.10
N ALA A 5 13.78 9.81 -7.95
CA ALA A 5 13.28 8.94 -6.86
C ALA A 5 12.12 7.89 -7.09
N PHE A 6 11.32 7.86 -8.17
CA PHE A 6 9.99 7.17 -8.16
C PHE A 6 9.33 6.64 -9.45
N TYR A 7 9.13 7.39 -10.55
CA TYR A 7 8.97 6.71 -11.84
C TYR A 7 10.16 5.76 -11.90
N GLY A 8 9.81 4.57 -12.27
CA GLY A 8 10.03 3.37 -11.53
C GLY A 8 8.66 2.70 -11.65
N CYS A 9 7.59 3.53 -11.52
CA CYS A 9 6.15 3.28 -11.44
C CYS A 9 5.26 3.93 -12.55
N GLU A 10 4.58 3.11 -13.39
CA GLU A 10 3.67 3.37 -14.56
C GLU A 10 2.23 2.95 -14.12
N ASN A 11 2.09 2.69 -12.81
CA ASN A 11 0.98 2.12 -12.02
C ASN A 11 1.13 2.55 -10.53
N LEU A 12 1.65 3.75 -10.25
CA LEU A 12 1.66 4.25 -8.88
C LEU A 12 0.25 4.69 -8.50
N THR A 13 -0.35 4.14 -7.44
CA THR A 13 -1.75 4.44 -7.08
C THR A 13 -1.91 5.44 -5.94
N ASP A 14 -1.01 5.47 -4.94
CA ASP A 14 -1.06 6.47 -3.87
C ASP A 14 0.31 6.75 -3.21
N ILE A 15 0.49 7.97 -2.70
CA ILE A 15 1.65 8.45 -1.91
C ILE A 15 1.13 9.41 -0.83
N THR A 16 1.47 9.13 0.44
CA THR A 16 1.21 10.05 1.55
C THR A 16 2.52 10.57 2.14
N THR A 17 2.74 11.88 2.08
CA THR A 17 3.88 12.57 2.73
C THR A 17 3.45 13.19 4.06
N SER A 18 4.38 13.39 4.99
CA SER A 18 4.13 14.15 6.24
C SER A 18 4.37 15.65 6.08
N ASP A 19 3.78 16.45 6.97
CA ASP A 19 3.95 17.92 7.08
C ASP A 19 5.42 18.39 7.17
N SER A 20 6.36 17.49 7.46
CA SER A 20 7.80 17.71 7.56
C SER A 20 8.59 17.52 6.27
N VAL A 21 7.96 17.11 5.15
CA VAL A 21 8.64 16.93 3.86
C VAL A 21 8.79 18.27 3.14
N THR A 22 10.01 18.82 3.10
CA THR A 22 10.25 20.21 2.65
C THR A 22 10.67 20.40 1.19
N ARG A 23 11.06 19.35 0.45
CA ARG A 23 11.24 19.41 -1.02
C ARG A 23 11.21 18.05 -1.71
N ILE A 24 10.93 18.05 -3.02
CA ILE A 24 11.09 16.94 -3.97
C ILE A 24 11.87 17.51 -5.17
N ASP A 25 12.97 16.87 -5.60
CA ASP A 25 13.89 17.42 -6.60
C ASP A 25 13.59 16.91 -8.04
N ASP A 26 14.30 17.44 -9.04
CA ASP A 26 13.81 17.42 -10.42
C ASP A 26 13.74 16.03 -11.05
N GLY A 27 12.70 15.74 -11.81
CA GLY A 27 12.48 14.40 -12.33
C GLY A 27 12.58 13.34 -11.24
N ALA A 28 12.13 13.60 -10.00
CA ALA A 28 12.03 12.65 -8.86
C ALA A 28 11.29 11.35 -9.18
N PHE A 29 10.99 11.11 -10.45
CA PHE A 29 10.45 9.93 -11.01
C PHE A 29 11.33 9.56 -12.28
N SER A 30 11.84 8.31 -12.45
CA SER A 30 12.91 7.81 -13.40
C SER A 30 12.62 6.64 -14.45
N LYS A 31 11.97 5.52 -14.08
CA LYS A 31 11.50 4.27 -14.79
C LYS A 31 10.15 4.17 -15.59
N GLU A 32 9.04 4.14 -14.85
CA GLU A 32 7.70 3.56 -15.05
C GLU A 32 7.62 1.96 -14.86
N LEU A 33 6.74 1.45 -13.94
CA LEU A 33 6.25 0.05 -13.60
C LEU A 33 4.90 -0.25 -14.30
N THR A 34 4.84 -0.95 -15.43
CA THR A 34 3.58 -1.12 -16.19
C THR A 34 2.60 -2.13 -15.60
N ASN A 35 1.35 -2.00 -16.02
CA ASN A 35 0.33 -3.06 -16.07
C ASN A 35 0.77 -4.37 -16.77
N LYS A 36 2.02 -4.45 -17.26
CA LYS A 36 2.69 -5.65 -17.77
C LYS A 36 3.25 -6.52 -16.64
N ASP A 37 3.78 -5.92 -15.58
CA ASP A 37 4.31 -6.64 -14.43
C ASP A 37 3.21 -6.84 -13.38
N LYS A 38 2.24 -7.71 -13.71
CA LYS A 38 1.16 -8.07 -12.78
C LYS A 38 1.71 -8.75 -11.53
N LEU A 39 1.89 -7.96 -10.48
CA LEU A 39 2.03 -8.47 -9.12
C LEU A 39 0.84 -9.37 -8.82
N THR A 40 1.11 -10.64 -8.57
CA THR A 40 0.07 -11.63 -8.29
C THR A 40 -0.03 -11.79 -6.79
N ALA A 41 -1.25 -11.71 -6.27
CA ALA A 41 -1.51 -12.05 -4.89
C ALA A 41 -1.04 -13.48 -4.55
N GLY A 42 -0.65 -13.68 -3.29
CA GLY A 42 0.00 -14.89 -2.81
C GLY A 42 1.45 -15.08 -3.27
N LYS A 43 1.98 -14.25 -4.18
CA LYS A 43 3.41 -14.29 -4.54
C LYS A 43 4.24 -13.30 -3.72
N THR A 44 5.44 -13.74 -3.39
CA THR A 44 6.48 -12.92 -2.76
C THR A 44 7.35 -12.26 -3.83
N TYR A 45 7.65 -10.98 -3.62
CA TYR A 45 8.49 -10.13 -4.46
C TYR A 45 9.60 -9.51 -3.61
N THR A 46 10.77 -9.30 -4.21
CA THR A 46 11.88 -8.59 -3.57
C THR A 46 11.92 -7.17 -4.10
N ALA A 47 11.63 -6.18 -3.26
CA ALA A 47 11.96 -4.80 -3.54
C ALA A 47 13.44 -4.52 -3.17
N LYS A 48 14.09 -3.73 -4.01
CA LYS A 48 15.43 -3.15 -3.81
C LYS A 48 15.32 -1.65 -3.97
N PHE A 49 15.81 -0.90 -2.99
CA PHE A 49 15.81 0.56 -3.01
C PHE A 49 16.93 1.08 -2.13
N THR A 50 17.34 2.32 -2.35
CA THR A 50 18.51 2.91 -1.71
C THR A 50 18.12 4.15 -0.93
N LEU A 51 18.62 4.29 0.30
CA LEU A 51 18.37 5.45 1.15
C LEU A 51 19.70 6.12 1.50
N ALA A 52 19.75 7.45 1.44
CA ALA A 52 20.89 8.24 1.86
C ALA A 52 20.47 9.27 2.94
N PRO A 53 21.24 9.41 4.04
CA PRO A 53 20.99 10.46 5.03
C PRO A 53 21.41 11.83 4.49
N PHE A 54 20.81 12.90 5.01
CA PHE A 54 21.02 14.26 4.49
C PHE A 54 22.23 14.96 5.13
N GLU A 55 23.04 15.63 4.30
CA GLU A 55 24.26 16.36 4.70
C GLU A 55 25.23 15.54 5.57
N SER A 56 25.41 15.92 6.83
CA SER A 56 26.36 15.30 7.78
C SER A 56 25.72 14.26 8.71
N HIS A 57 24.45 13.93 8.49
CA HIS A 57 23.77 12.90 9.26
C HIS A 57 24.19 11.50 8.77
N MET A 58 24.08 10.52 9.66
CA MET A 58 24.39 9.11 9.40
C MET A 58 23.20 8.26 9.86
N PHE A 59 23.00 7.10 9.23
CA PHE A 59 22.14 6.10 9.83
C PHE A 59 22.86 5.45 11.02
N THR A 60 22.10 5.05 12.03
CA THR A 60 22.60 4.26 13.15
C THR A 60 22.25 2.79 12.96
N GLU A 61 22.94 1.89 13.67
CA GLU A 61 22.60 0.46 13.72
C GLU A 61 21.15 0.19 14.21
N ASP A 62 20.57 1.12 14.97
CA ASP A 62 19.17 1.09 15.42
C ASP A 62 18.15 1.53 14.33
N THR A 63 18.60 1.99 13.16
CA THR A 63 17.71 2.51 12.12
C THR A 63 16.91 1.39 11.47
N LYS A 64 15.59 1.40 11.70
CA LYS A 64 14.66 0.43 11.09
C LYS A 64 13.96 1.02 9.88
N VAL A 65 14.04 0.30 8.77
CA VAL A 65 13.33 0.60 7.52
C VAL A 65 12.28 -0.49 7.30
N THR A 66 11.05 -0.14 6.94
CA THR A 66 9.97 -1.12 6.72
C THR A 66 9.18 -0.82 5.45
N LEU A 67 8.84 -1.85 4.68
CA LEU A 67 7.86 -1.79 3.59
C LEU A 67 6.65 -2.65 3.96
N ASN A 68 5.45 -2.07 3.99
CA ASN A 68 4.21 -2.74 4.38
C ASN A 68 4.31 -3.50 5.73
N GLY A 69 5.01 -2.91 6.71
CA GLY A 69 5.28 -3.51 8.02
C GLY A 69 6.35 -4.61 8.04
N VAL A 70 6.93 -4.99 6.89
CA VAL A 70 8.05 -5.94 6.79
C VAL A 70 9.36 -5.17 6.88
N GLU A 71 10.22 -5.56 7.82
CA GLU A 71 11.55 -4.94 8.02
C GLU A 71 12.46 -5.23 6.81
N ALA A 72 12.95 -4.14 6.20
CA ALA A 72 13.89 -4.17 5.09
C ALA A 72 15.31 -4.31 5.65
N LYS A 73 16.10 -5.20 5.05
CA LYS A 73 17.46 -5.47 5.50
C LYS A 73 18.47 -4.69 4.67
N PRO A 74 19.44 -4.00 5.29
CA PRO A 74 20.54 -3.41 4.55
C PRO A 74 21.34 -4.52 3.86
N THR A 75 21.92 -4.20 2.71
CA THR A 75 22.74 -5.13 1.91
C THR A 75 24.23 -5.05 2.24
N SER A 76 24.64 -4.08 3.06
CA SER A 76 25.97 -3.93 3.63
C SER A 76 25.88 -3.52 5.11
N ASP A 77 26.94 -3.79 5.86
CA ASP A 77 27.07 -3.37 7.26
C ASP A 77 27.62 -1.93 7.40
N GLU A 78 27.69 -1.15 6.31
CA GLU A 78 28.25 0.21 6.30
C GLU A 78 27.14 1.28 6.39
N PHE A 79 26.73 1.60 7.62
CA PHE A 79 25.66 2.57 7.92
C PHE A 79 26.05 4.05 7.71
N CYS A 80 27.24 4.31 7.17
CA CYS A 80 27.88 5.63 7.15
C CYS A 80 27.46 6.53 5.97
N ARG A 81 26.75 6.01 4.98
CA ARG A 81 26.44 6.67 3.69
C ARG A 81 25.09 6.18 3.14
N GLU A 82 24.89 6.35 1.84
CA GLU A 82 23.87 5.67 1.04
C GLU A 82 23.91 4.15 1.24
N VAL A 83 22.77 3.54 1.62
CA VAL A 83 22.62 2.10 1.90
C VAL A 83 21.51 1.53 1.01
N GLU A 84 21.82 0.47 0.25
CA GLU A 84 20.80 -0.34 -0.45
C GLU A 84 20.13 -1.28 0.55
N TYR A 85 18.80 -1.27 0.57
CA TYR A 85 17.95 -2.16 1.34
C TYR A 85 17.24 -3.17 0.44
N THR A 86 17.04 -4.38 0.97
CA THR A 86 16.22 -5.44 0.36
C THR A 86 15.06 -5.79 1.27
N VAL A 87 13.87 -5.98 0.70
CA VAL A 87 12.71 -6.45 1.45
C VAL A 87 11.88 -7.41 0.61
N ASN A 88 11.59 -8.57 1.20
CA ASN A 88 10.69 -9.56 0.61
C ASN A 88 9.28 -9.30 1.14
N PHE A 89 8.40 -8.81 0.28
CA PHE A 89 6.99 -8.58 0.61
C PHE A 89 6.11 -9.53 -0.20
N THR A 90 4.99 -9.96 0.38
CA THR A 90 4.01 -10.79 -0.32
C THR A 90 2.81 -9.92 -0.66
N CYS A 91 2.45 -9.87 -1.93
CA CYS A 91 1.20 -9.25 -2.34
C CYS A 91 0.07 -10.09 -1.75
N LYS A 92 -0.77 -9.47 -0.91
CA LYS A 92 -2.03 -10.07 -0.50
C LYS A 92 -3.03 -9.90 -1.65
N GLU A 93 -4.07 -10.73 -1.68
CA GLU A 93 -5.26 -10.35 -2.45
C GLU A 93 -5.79 -9.01 -1.89
N PRO A 94 -6.45 -8.16 -2.70
CA PRO A 94 -7.37 -7.18 -2.14
C PRO A 94 -8.44 -7.98 -1.41
N ALA A 95 -8.30 -8.12 -0.10
CA ALA A 95 -9.34 -8.71 0.73
C ALA A 95 -10.56 -7.80 0.64
N SER A 96 -11.77 -8.34 0.66
CA SER A 96 -13.03 -7.58 0.77
C SER A 96 -13.21 -6.88 2.16
N SER A 97 -12.11 -6.36 2.72
CA SER A 97 -11.95 -5.66 3.98
C SER A 97 -11.81 -4.16 3.66
N ALA A 98 -12.86 -3.40 3.95
CA ALA A 98 -12.95 -1.96 3.70
C ALA A 98 -12.32 -1.13 4.83
N ASP A 99 -12.10 -1.73 6.01
CA ASP A 99 -11.34 -1.12 7.10
C ASP A 99 -9.82 -1.44 7.05
N LEU A 100 -9.41 -2.30 6.12
CA LEU A 100 -8.03 -2.77 5.89
C LEU A 100 -7.43 -3.58 7.06
N ASP A 101 -8.25 -4.13 7.96
CA ASP A 101 -7.79 -5.04 9.02
C ASP A 101 -7.43 -6.45 8.49
N GLY A 102 -7.90 -6.79 7.29
CA GLY A 102 -7.63 -8.06 6.61
C GLY A 102 -8.63 -9.19 6.91
N ASN A 103 -9.67 -8.91 7.69
CA ASN A 103 -10.81 -9.77 7.98
C ASN A 103 -12.06 -9.24 7.25
N ILE A 104 -13.03 -10.11 6.96
CA ILE A 104 -14.32 -9.70 6.39
C ILE A 104 -15.39 -9.85 7.47
N ASN A 105 -15.84 -8.74 8.04
CA ASN A 105 -16.69 -8.70 9.21
C ASN A 105 -17.68 -7.50 9.22
N VAL A 106 -18.40 -7.29 10.33
CA VAL A 106 -19.44 -6.25 10.43
C VAL A 106 -18.87 -4.83 10.47
N THR A 107 -17.57 -4.68 10.73
CA THR A 107 -16.86 -3.38 10.70
C THR A 107 -16.73 -2.85 9.28
N ASP A 108 -16.48 -3.72 8.30
CA ASP A 108 -16.50 -3.37 6.87
C ASP A 108 -17.86 -2.82 6.44
N ILE A 109 -18.94 -3.51 6.81
CA ILE A 109 -20.31 -3.06 6.57
C ILE A 109 -20.53 -1.66 7.17
N ALA A 110 -20.03 -1.39 8.38
CA ALA A 110 -20.16 -0.09 9.02
C ALA A 110 -19.37 1.02 8.29
N MET A 111 -18.15 0.71 7.84
CA MET A 111 -17.32 1.63 7.05
C MET A 111 -17.97 1.95 5.69
N ILE A 112 -18.42 0.93 4.96
CA ILE A 112 -19.10 1.09 3.67
C ILE A 112 -20.41 1.86 3.83
N ALA A 113 -21.21 1.55 4.85
CA ALA A 113 -22.43 2.30 5.15
C ALA A 113 -22.15 3.77 5.50
N SER A 114 -21.03 4.06 6.16
CA SER A 114 -20.59 5.42 6.47
C SER A 114 -20.16 6.19 5.22
N HIS A 115 -19.51 5.53 4.26
CA HIS A 115 -19.16 6.09 2.95
C HIS A 115 -20.39 6.39 2.10
N ILE A 116 -21.29 5.42 1.93
CA ILE A 116 -22.55 5.59 1.18
C ILE A 116 -23.40 6.74 1.75
N LYS A 117 -23.38 6.92 3.08
CA LYS A 117 -24.09 8.00 3.77
C LYS A 117 -23.36 9.35 3.74
N GLY A 118 -22.15 9.41 3.20
CA GLY A 118 -21.33 10.63 3.16
C GLY A 118 -20.85 11.12 4.54
N ILE A 119 -20.80 10.24 5.54
CA ILE A 119 -20.32 10.59 6.90
C ILE A 119 -18.79 10.49 6.98
N LYS A 120 -18.21 9.44 6.38
CA LYS A 120 -16.76 9.23 6.29
C LYS A 120 -16.47 8.57 4.97
N ALA A 121 -15.72 9.24 4.09
CA ALA A 121 -15.32 8.65 2.81
C ALA A 121 -14.38 7.46 3.02
N LEU A 122 -14.44 6.50 2.10
CA LEU A 122 -13.40 5.51 1.87
C LEU A 122 -12.53 6.05 0.73
N GLU A 123 -11.23 5.79 0.83
CA GLU A 123 -10.19 6.25 -0.11
C GLU A 123 -9.16 5.12 -0.31
N GLY A 124 -8.41 5.17 -1.40
CA GLY A 124 -7.40 4.16 -1.75
C GLY A 124 -7.94 2.72 -1.75
N ASP A 125 -7.13 1.78 -1.26
CA ASP A 125 -7.47 0.35 -1.18
C ASP A 125 -8.79 0.09 -0.43
N GLY A 126 -9.14 0.91 0.58
CA GLY A 126 -10.39 0.73 1.34
C GLY A 126 -11.65 1.02 0.50
N LEU A 127 -11.54 1.87 -0.53
CA LEU A 127 -12.61 2.12 -1.49
C LEU A 127 -12.68 1.00 -2.55
N ALA A 128 -11.53 0.51 -3.01
CA ALA A 128 -11.47 -0.60 -3.96
C ALA A 128 -12.01 -1.91 -3.35
N ASN A 129 -11.58 -2.25 -2.13
CA ASN A 129 -12.03 -3.44 -1.40
C ASN A 129 -13.52 -3.40 -1.00
N ALA A 130 -14.15 -2.23 -1.07
CA ALA A 130 -15.57 -2.03 -0.74
C ALA A 130 -16.51 -2.33 -1.92
N ASP A 131 -15.99 -2.35 -3.16
CA ASP A 131 -16.70 -2.82 -4.35
C ASP A 131 -16.48 -4.33 -4.46
N VAL A 132 -17.33 -5.12 -3.80
CA VAL A 132 -17.16 -6.58 -3.68
C VAL A 132 -17.85 -7.35 -4.81
N ASN A 133 -18.45 -6.63 -5.76
CA ASN A 133 -19.11 -7.20 -6.93
C ASN A 133 -18.48 -6.78 -8.28
N ASP A 134 -17.42 -5.96 -8.23
CA ASP A 134 -16.70 -5.39 -9.37
C ASP A 134 -17.61 -4.56 -10.31
N ASP A 135 -18.59 -3.80 -9.77
CA ASP A 135 -19.54 -2.98 -10.57
C ASP A 135 -19.17 -1.48 -10.73
N GLU A 136 -18.00 -1.09 -10.21
CA GLU A 136 -17.42 0.25 -10.14
C GLU A 136 -18.20 1.22 -9.23
N LYS A 137 -19.07 0.71 -8.34
CA LYS A 137 -19.90 1.54 -7.44
C LYS A 137 -20.08 0.93 -6.06
N VAL A 138 -19.37 1.48 -5.07
CA VAL A 138 -19.59 1.14 -3.66
C VAL A 138 -21.01 1.55 -3.21
N ASN A 139 -21.88 0.57 -2.99
CA ASN A 139 -23.31 0.77 -2.69
C ASN A 139 -23.89 -0.29 -1.73
N VAL A 140 -25.22 -0.27 -1.53
CA VAL A 140 -25.89 -1.19 -0.59
C VAL A 140 -25.85 -2.66 -1.04
N THR A 141 -25.56 -2.91 -2.31
CA THR A 141 -25.35 -4.26 -2.87
C THR A 141 -24.11 -4.92 -2.28
N ASP A 142 -23.04 -4.16 -2.08
CA ASP A 142 -21.78 -4.62 -1.48
C ASP A 142 -21.96 -5.04 -0.02
N ILE A 143 -22.63 -4.19 0.75
CA ILE A 143 -23.06 -4.49 2.12
C ILE A 143 -23.85 -5.80 2.17
N ALA A 144 -24.76 -6.02 1.21
CA ALA A 144 -25.56 -7.24 1.17
C ALA A 144 -24.70 -8.49 0.84
N MET A 145 -23.67 -8.35 0.00
CA MET A 145 -22.74 -9.43 -0.33
C MET A 145 -21.78 -9.75 0.82
N ILE A 146 -21.19 -8.75 1.48
CA ILE A 146 -20.40 -8.94 2.72
C ILE A 146 -21.26 -9.57 3.81
N ALA A 147 -22.50 -9.11 4.01
CA ALA A 147 -23.43 -9.70 4.98
C ALA A 147 -23.80 -11.16 4.64
N ALA A 148 -23.86 -11.53 3.35
CA ALA A 148 -24.07 -12.91 2.93
C ALA A 148 -22.81 -13.78 3.15
N HIS A 149 -21.62 -13.21 3.00
CA HIS A 149 -20.35 -13.87 3.29
C HIS A 149 -20.18 -14.17 4.79
N ILE A 150 -20.39 -13.17 5.65
CA ILE A 150 -20.32 -13.32 7.12
C ILE A 150 -21.29 -14.39 7.63
N LYS A 151 -22.45 -14.55 6.96
CA LYS A 151 -23.46 -15.58 7.26
C LYS A 151 -23.14 -16.97 6.67
N GLY A 152 -22.05 -17.12 5.92
CA GLY A 152 -21.70 -18.36 5.22
C GLY A 152 -22.63 -18.73 4.05
N ILE A 153 -23.43 -17.78 3.54
CA ILE A 153 -24.42 -18.02 2.49
C ILE A 153 -23.79 -17.93 1.09
N LYS A 154 -22.86 -17.00 0.89
CA LYS A 154 -22.15 -16.79 -0.38
C LYS A 154 -20.71 -16.36 -0.12
N ALA A 155 -19.74 -17.11 -0.62
CA ALA A 155 -18.35 -16.66 -0.60
C ALA A 155 -18.15 -15.47 -1.55
N ILE A 156 -17.51 -14.41 -1.05
CA ILE A 156 -16.76 -13.44 -1.86
C ILE A 156 -15.28 -13.79 -1.75
N LYS A 157 -14.45 -13.26 -2.64
CA LYS A 157 -13.01 -13.56 -2.70
C LYS A 157 -12.19 -12.51 -1.97
#